data_AF-A0A7V2TU27-F1
#
_entry.id   AF-A0A7V2TU27-F1
#
_cell.length_a   1.000
_cell.length_b   1.000
_cell.length_c   1.000
_cell.angle_alpha   90.00
_cell.angle_beta   90.00
_cell.angle_gamma   90.00
#
_symmetry.space_group_name_H-M   'P 1'
#
loop_
_entity.id
_entity.type
_entity.pdbx_description
1 polymer ?
#
loop_
_entity_poly.entity_id
_entity_poly.type
_entity_poly.pdbx_seq_one_letter_code
_entity_poly.pdbx_strand_id
1 'polypeptide(L)' 'PVTLIGVDGPDQITAEELARWAGPIPYVILTGIGSRVERVYIGEP' A
#
# COMPACT_ATOMS: atom_id res chain seq x y z
N PRO A 1 12.94 -9.14 -3.90
CA PRO A 1 12.04 -7.98 -3.67
C PRO A 1 10.61 -8.47 -3.78
N VAL A 2 9.67 -7.91 -3.03
CA VAL A 2 8.25 -8.31 -3.05
C VAL A 2 7.40 -7.04 -2.95
N THR A 3 6.30 -6.99 -3.69
CA THR A 3 5.31 -5.92 -3.63
C THR A 3 4.15 -6.34 -2.71
N LEU A 4 3.94 -5.63 -1.60
CA LEU A 4 2.83 -5.91 -0.67
C LEU A 4 1.54 -5.15 -1.05
N ILE A 5 1.68 -3.97 -1.65
CA ILE A 5 0.61 -3.12 -2.17
C ILE A 5 1.19 -2.43 -3.40
N GLY A 6 0.53 -2.53 -4.55
CA GLY A 6 1.04 -2.01 -5.82
C GLY A 6 0.97 -3.05 -6.94
N VAL A 7 1.78 -2.83 -7.97
CA VAL A 7 1.82 -3.65 -9.19
C VAL A 7 3.14 -4.43 -9.23
N ASP A 8 3.07 -5.71 -9.58
CA ASP A 8 4.23 -6.56 -9.89
C ASP A 8 3.93 -7.40 -11.14
N GLY A 9 4.55 -7.03 -12.27
CA GLY A 9 4.23 -7.61 -13.57
C GLY A 9 2.74 -7.42 -13.94
N PRO A 10 1.98 -8.49 -14.22
CA PRO A 10 0.55 -8.42 -14.51
C PRO A 10 -0.33 -8.35 -13.25
N ASP A 11 0.25 -8.61 -12.06
CA ASP A 11 -0.49 -8.72 -10.81
C ASP A 11 -0.56 -7.37 -10.08
N GLN A 12 -1.67 -7.17 -9.37
CA GLN A 12 -1.90 -5.96 -8.58
C GLN A 12 -2.59 -6.29 -7.26
N ILE A 13 -2.10 -5.69 -6.16
CA ILE A 13 -2.75 -5.70 -4.86
C ILE A 13 -3.10 -4.26 -4.49
N THR A 14 -4.39 -3.97 -4.29
CA THR A 14 -4.87 -2.62 -3.99
C THR A 14 -5.11 -2.40 -2.49
N ALA A 15 -5.11 -1.14 -2.04
CA ALA A 15 -5.45 -0.81 -0.65
C ALA A 15 -6.93 -1.13 -0.33
N GLU A 16 -7.81 -1.05 -1.32
CA GLU A 16 -9.20 -1.47 -1.26
C GLU A 16 -9.35 -2.97 -1.02
N GLU A 17 -8.51 -3.77 -1.66
CA GLU A 17 -8.48 -5.22 -1.42
C GLU A 17 -8.06 -5.56 -0.01
N LEU A 18 -6.98 -4.93 0.47
CA LEU A 18 -6.55 -5.12 1.86
C LEU A 18 -7.57 -4.62 2.87
N ALA A 19 -8.27 -3.52 2.58
CA ALA A 19 -9.36 -3.04 3.42
C ALA A 19 -10.44 -4.14 3.56
N ARG A 20 -10.92 -4.72 2.46
CA ARG A 20 -11.92 -5.82 2.54
C ARG A 20 -11.53 -6.96 3.49
N TRP A 21 -10.24 -7.20 3.71
CA TRP A 21 -9.75 -8.24 4.63
C TRP A 21 -9.48 -7.73 6.06
N ALA A 22 -8.96 -6.50 6.23
CA ALA A 22 -8.34 -6.05 7.47
C ALA A 22 -8.81 -4.68 8.00
N GLY A 23 -9.71 -3.97 7.31
CA GLY A 23 -10.17 -2.65 7.77
C GLY A 23 -11.38 -2.08 7.00
N PRO A 24 -12.09 -1.10 7.55
CA PRO A 24 -13.35 -0.65 6.92
C PRO A 24 -13.13 0.09 5.59
N ILE A 25 -11.98 0.77 5.40
CA ILE A 25 -11.70 1.62 4.23
C ILE A 25 -10.19 1.66 3.91
N PRO A 26 -9.79 1.98 2.66
CA PRO A 26 -8.38 2.08 2.24
C PRO A 26 -7.53 3.01 3.10
N TYR A 27 -8.14 4.11 3.57
CA TYR A 27 -7.47 5.10 4.42
C TYR A 27 -6.83 4.47 5.67
N VAL A 28 -7.50 3.50 6.30
CA VAL A 28 -6.98 2.80 7.49
C VAL A 28 -5.74 1.96 7.15
N ILE A 29 -5.71 1.33 5.98
CA ILE A 29 -4.54 0.56 5.52
C ILE A 29 -3.36 1.51 5.27
N LEU A 30 -3.56 2.58 4.50
CA LEU A 30 -2.49 3.52 4.13
C LEU A 30 -1.93 4.27 5.34
N THR A 31 -2.80 4.72 6.25
CA THR A 31 -2.38 5.44 7.46
C THR A 31 -1.87 4.53 8.57
N GLY A 32 -2.23 3.24 8.53
CA GLY A 32 -1.70 2.22 9.44
C GLY A 32 -0.23 1.86 9.19
N ILE A 33 0.34 2.23 8.04
CA ILE A 33 1.77 2.05 7.76
C ILE A 33 2.57 2.98 8.68
N GLY A 34 3.10 2.42 9.76
CA GLY A 34 3.77 3.18 10.82
C GLY A 34 5.11 3.80 10.39
N SER A 35 5.67 4.63 11.26
CA SER A 35 6.92 5.39 11.02
C SER A 35 8.17 4.54 10.79
N ARG A 36 8.13 3.24 11.12
CA ARG A 36 9.24 2.30 10.88
C ARG A 36 9.47 1.98 9.40
N VAL A 37 8.48 2.25 8.54
CA VAL A 37 8.61 2.06 7.09
C VAL A 37 9.09 3.37 6.48
N GLU A 38 10.25 3.36 5.84
CA GLU A 38 10.80 4.54 5.17
C GLU A 38 9.92 4.98 3.98
N ARG A 39 9.77 6.29 3.78
CA ARG A 39 9.08 6.86 2.61
C ARG A 39 10.13 7.36 1.62
N VAL A 40 10.16 6.74 0.45
CA VAL A 40 11.00 7.17 -0.68
C VAL A 40 10.08 7.83 -1.70
N TYR A 41 10.30 9.12 -1.97
CA TYR A 41 9.54 9.88 -2.97
C TYR A 41 10.25 9.82 -4.31
N ILE A 42 9.51 9.46 -5.37
CA ILE A 42 10.02 9.34 -6.74
C ILE A 42 9.18 10.25 -7.65
N GLY A 43 9.83 10.91 -8.62
CA GLY A 43 9.20 11.86 -9.54
C GLY A 43 9.68 13.30 -9.35
N GLU A 44 9.20 14.21 -10.20
CA GLU A 44 9.39 15.66 -10.02
C GLU A 44 8.43 16.20 -8.94
N PRO A 45 8.80 17.28 -8.24
CA PRO A 45 7.96 17.90 -7.20
C PRO A 45 6.58 18.36 -7.69
#